data_AF-A0A836REF0-F1
#
_entry.id   AF-A0A836REF0-F1
#
_cell.length_a   1.000
_cell.length_b   1.000
_cell.length_c   1.000
_cell.angle_alpha   90.00
_cell.angle_beta   90.00
_cell.angle_gamma   90.00
#
_symmetry.space_group_name_H-M   'P 1'
#
loop_
_entity.id
_entity.type
_entity.pdbx_description
1 polymer ?
#
loop_
_entity_poly.entity_id
_entity_poly.type
_entity_poly.pdbx_seq_one_letter_code
_entity_poly.pdbx_strand_id
1 'polypeptide(L)'
;MIQQLADNPDAVVEAGPDADDVYAKKGGNKRGKGRGRGKGNGRGNGNGRGNGGGNYGPGLPRNGSTRKVYLPPNQDSDRIYKFNNPNKYTFPGASSRLPRNFRNIIGYITYVQFMMDWGRDRSPDVGNSTNADPNVGIKTPLSTLSPDCPYHLENTAGGTFAFPPREQPMHAVRRALIAAIQVVKEQNAGLSPNVADRVAIVTFDADDRFHEPQIVVPLTADYESAMRACTTLQAVSDIGRTTATENGLILARDHLRPVAEGGQGRTFTSKVIVLLTDGVPNVWQSSSQDIQDVISDNPSPDWYDPVYPWYNAALMQATLFQLEKGHLFAVGMGLGADYDFMDRMARMAKTDEGGLSPRGTGNPANYEEQLTEIFREIIQSPGTRLVQ
;
A
#
# COMPACT_ATOMS: atom_id res chain seq x y z
N MET A 1 -31.03 -18.58 26.22
CA MET A 1 -31.01 -17.20 26.72
C MET A 1 -30.33 -16.34 25.65
N ILE A 2 -31.02 -16.19 24.52
CA ILE A 2 -30.53 -15.57 23.29
C ILE A 2 -31.64 -14.60 22.90
N GLN A 3 -31.44 -13.31 23.14
CA GLN A 3 -32.12 -12.21 22.47
C GLN A 3 -31.44 -10.90 22.90
N GLN A 4 -31.31 -9.97 21.96
CA GLN A 4 -30.94 -8.56 22.12
C GLN A 4 -29.44 -8.27 22.26
N LEU A 5 -28.83 -7.87 21.14
CA LEU A 5 -28.07 -6.63 20.99
C LEU A 5 -27.95 -6.35 19.48
N ALA A 6 -29.03 -5.81 18.93
CA ALA A 6 -29.02 -4.96 17.76
C ALA A 6 -29.47 -3.57 18.23
N ASP A 7 -28.99 -2.54 17.54
CA ASP A 7 -29.33 -1.12 17.67
C ASP A 7 -28.43 -0.29 18.59
N ASN A 8 -27.29 0.13 18.04
CA ASN A 8 -26.85 1.52 18.20
C ASN A 8 -26.12 2.02 16.94
N PRO A 9 -26.85 2.48 15.90
CA PRO A 9 -26.24 3.05 14.69
C PRO A 9 -25.63 4.45 14.89
N ASP A 10 -25.68 5.02 16.11
CA ASP A 10 -25.26 6.40 16.40
C ASP A 10 -24.00 6.48 17.30
N ALA A 11 -23.19 5.43 17.38
CA ALA A 11 -21.85 5.54 17.95
C ALA A 11 -20.97 6.36 16.99
N VAL A 12 -21.05 7.69 17.13
CA VAL A 12 -20.10 8.65 16.55
C VAL A 12 -18.72 8.28 17.09
N VAL A 13 -17.96 7.51 16.30
CA VAL A 13 -16.51 7.47 16.45
C VAL A 13 -16.07 8.92 16.25
N GLU A 14 -15.54 9.55 17.30
CA GLU A 14 -14.93 10.87 17.18
C GLU A 14 -13.90 10.79 16.07
N ALA A 15 -14.23 11.37 14.91
CA ALA A 15 -13.28 11.56 13.84
C ALA A 15 -12.15 12.40 14.44
N GLY A 16 -10.99 11.76 14.67
CA GLY A 16 -9.76 12.48 14.90
C GLY A 16 -9.58 13.53 13.80
N PRO A 17 -8.93 14.67 14.09
CA PRO A 17 -8.78 15.75 13.12
C PRO A 17 -8.29 15.20 11.78
N ASP A 18 -8.91 15.66 10.68
CA ASP A 18 -8.46 15.36 9.31
C ASP A 18 -6.94 15.37 9.28
N ALA A 19 -6.33 14.26 8.83
CA ALA A 19 -4.89 14.08 8.90
C ALA A 19 -4.13 15.29 8.30
N ASP A 20 -4.71 15.91 7.27
CA ASP A 20 -4.25 17.14 6.63
C ASP A 20 -4.05 18.35 7.57
N ASP A 21 -4.88 18.50 8.61
CA ASP A 21 -4.84 19.65 9.54
C ASP A 21 -3.80 19.48 10.64
N VAL A 22 -3.40 18.25 10.95
CA VAL A 22 -2.34 17.95 11.93
C VAL A 22 -0.95 18.21 11.32
N TYR A 23 -0.76 17.93 10.02
CA TYR A 23 0.55 18.07 9.35
C TYR A 23 0.97 19.52 9.08
N ALA A 24 0.06 20.50 9.16
CA ALA A 24 0.38 21.91 8.88
C ALA A 24 1.14 22.63 10.02
N LYS A 25 1.17 22.08 11.25
CA LYS A 25 1.63 22.83 12.44
C LYS A 25 3.13 22.77 12.75
N LYS A 26 3.95 21.94 12.08
CA LYS A 26 5.42 21.85 12.35
C LYS A 26 6.33 22.64 11.40
N GLY A 27 5.79 23.47 10.51
CA GLY A 27 6.57 24.31 9.57
C GLY A 27 7.04 25.66 10.12
N GLY A 28 7.52 25.74 11.37
CA GLY A 28 7.97 26.99 11.99
C GLY A 28 9.46 27.28 11.75
N ASN A 29 9.86 27.63 10.53
CA ASN A 29 11.27 27.96 10.25
C ASN A 29 11.56 29.47 10.40
N LYS A 30 12.55 29.78 11.24
CA LYS A 30 12.98 31.12 11.63
C LYS A 30 13.47 31.91 10.40
N ARG A 31 12.92 33.11 10.22
CA ARG A 31 13.32 34.09 9.19
C ARG A 31 14.76 34.58 9.42
N GLY A 32 15.70 34.11 8.60
CA GLY A 32 16.99 34.75 8.37
C GLY A 32 16.88 35.77 7.24
N LYS A 33 17.07 37.06 7.55
CA LYS A 33 17.17 38.15 6.56
C LYS A 33 18.51 38.03 5.81
N GLY A 34 18.47 37.91 4.49
CA GLY A 34 19.65 38.03 3.62
C GLY A 34 19.28 38.68 2.29
N ARG A 35 19.76 39.91 2.08
CA ARG A 35 19.61 40.69 0.85
C ARG A 35 20.55 40.16 -0.23
N GLY A 36 20.08 40.11 -1.49
CA GLY A 36 20.94 39.89 -2.65
C GLY A 36 20.18 40.10 -3.96
N ARG A 37 20.24 41.33 -4.49
CA ARG A 37 19.75 41.69 -5.84
C ARG A 37 20.73 41.14 -6.88
N GLY A 38 20.22 40.43 -7.88
CA GLY A 38 20.96 40.08 -9.10
C GLY A 38 20.00 39.99 -10.28
N LYS A 39 19.95 41.04 -11.10
CA LYS A 39 19.25 41.07 -12.40
C LYS A 39 20.13 40.36 -13.43
N GLY A 40 19.56 39.42 -14.18
CA GLY A 40 20.18 38.82 -15.35
C GLY A 40 19.14 38.54 -16.42
N ASN A 41 19.03 39.44 -17.39
CA ASN A 41 18.24 39.28 -18.61
C ASN A 41 18.94 38.31 -19.55
N GLY A 42 18.22 37.31 -20.06
CA GLY A 42 18.69 36.42 -21.14
C GLY A 42 17.52 35.97 -21.99
N ARG A 43 17.16 36.79 -22.99
CA ARG A 43 16.22 36.43 -24.07
C ARG A 43 16.97 35.57 -25.08
N GLY A 44 16.54 34.32 -25.27
CA GLY A 44 16.94 33.45 -26.38
C GLY A 44 15.72 33.03 -27.18
N ASN A 45 15.54 33.64 -28.34
CA ASN A 45 14.47 33.41 -29.30
C ASN A 45 14.92 32.30 -30.27
N GLY A 46 14.17 31.21 -30.37
CA GLY A 46 14.52 30.05 -31.20
C GLY A 46 13.29 29.47 -31.90
N ASN A 47 12.88 30.10 -33.00
CA ASN A 47 11.89 29.59 -33.93
C ASN A 47 12.49 28.42 -34.73
N GLY A 48 11.99 27.20 -34.54
CA GLY A 48 12.31 26.02 -35.34
C GLY A 48 11.05 25.24 -35.67
N ARG A 49 10.36 25.62 -36.76
CA ARG A 49 9.27 24.83 -37.35
C ARG A 49 9.87 23.72 -38.21
N GLY A 50 10.00 22.53 -37.65
CA GLY A 50 10.28 21.29 -38.39
C GLY A 50 8.96 20.57 -38.70
N ASN A 51 8.58 20.57 -39.97
CA ASN A 51 7.48 19.78 -40.52
C ASN A 51 7.97 18.33 -40.66
N GLY A 52 7.52 17.44 -39.78
CA GLY A 52 7.91 16.02 -39.76
C GLY A 52 6.69 15.14 -39.58
N GLY A 53 5.99 14.86 -40.68
CA GLY A 53 5.00 13.79 -40.74
C GLY A 53 5.71 12.44 -40.63
N GLY A 54 5.55 11.78 -39.48
CA GLY A 54 6.00 10.42 -39.23
C GLY A 54 4.84 9.59 -38.73
N ASN A 55 4.62 8.43 -39.35
CA ASN A 55 3.69 7.39 -38.94
C ASN A 55 3.87 7.03 -37.46
N TYR A 56 2.85 7.25 -36.62
CA TYR A 56 2.79 6.74 -35.26
C TYR A 56 1.54 5.86 -35.11
N GLY A 57 1.78 4.57 -34.85
CA GLY A 57 0.76 3.53 -34.70
C GLY A 57 -0.18 3.72 -33.51
N PRO A 58 -1.28 2.95 -33.44
CA PRO A 58 -2.23 3.00 -32.34
C PRO A 58 -1.57 2.53 -31.03
N GLY A 59 -1.67 3.33 -29.96
CA GLY A 59 -1.27 2.92 -28.61
C GLY A 59 -0.30 3.84 -27.85
N LEU A 60 0.23 4.91 -28.46
CA LEU A 60 1.00 5.92 -27.72
C LEU A 60 0.14 7.16 -27.45
N PRO A 61 0.07 7.69 -26.21
CA PRO A 61 -0.61 8.96 -25.96
C PRO A 61 0.07 10.06 -26.77
N ARG A 62 -0.62 10.53 -27.83
CA ARG A 62 -0.16 11.52 -28.82
C ARG A 62 0.25 12.89 -28.25
N ASN A 63 0.24 13.08 -26.93
CA ASN A 63 0.17 14.41 -26.32
C ASN A 63 0.21 14.32 -24.77
N GLY A 64 1.19 13.61 -24.19
CA GLY A 64 1.27 13.35 -22.73
C GLY A 64 1.24 14.58 -21.80
N SER A 65 1.32 15.80 -22.33
CA SER A 65 1.27 17.06 -21.58
C SER A 65 0.12 17.99 -21.98
N THR A 66 -0.86 17.54 -22.79
CA THR A 66 -1.82 18.50 -23.34
C THR A 66 -2.77 19.07 -22.33
N ARG A 67 -2.44 20.29 -21.91
CA ARG A 67 -3.36 21.26 -21.31
C ARG A 67 -4.42 21.77 -22.29
N LYS A 68 -4.81 20.95 -23.28
CA LYS A 68 -5.58 21.40 -24.45
C LYS A 68 -7.08 21.45 -24.20
N VAL A 69 -7.58 20.73 -23.20
CA VAL A 69 -9.00 20.68 -22.86
C VAL A 69 -9.17 21.13 -21.42
N TYR A 70 -10.01 22.14 -21.23
CA TYR A 70 -10.34 22.69 -19.92
C TYR A 70 -11.78 22.35 -19.57
N LEU A 71 -12.00 21.88 -18.35
CA LEU A 71 -13.33 21.76 -17.75
C LEU A 71 -13.81 23.13 -17.26
N PRO A 72 -15.13 23.43 -17.35
CA PRO A 72 -15.69 24.62 -16.74
C PRO A 72 -15.36 24.65 -15.24
N PRO A 73 -15.01 25.83 -14.68
CA PRO A 73 -14.91 25.97 -13.24
C PRO A 73 -16.24 25.60 -12.56
N ASN A 74 -16.18 24.94 -11.40
CA ASN A 74 -17.35 24.71 -10.53
C ASN A 74 -18.33 23.61 -10.92
N GLN A 75 -17.85 22.56 -11.60
CA GLN A 75 -18.69 21.41 -11.95
C GLN A 75 -18.77 20.34 -10.86
N ASP A 76 -17.77 20.20 -9.96
CA ASP A 76 -17.77 19.16 -8.90
C ASP A 76 -16.84 19.52 -7.70
N SER A 77 -17.04 18.87 -6.54
CA SER A 77 -16.13 18.77 -5.40
C SER A 77 -14.94 17.84 -5.67
N ASP A 78 -15.05 16.89 -6.60
CA ASP A 78 -14.01 15.88 -6.86
C ASP A 78 -13.00 16.33 -7.93
N ARG A 79 -12.54 17.58 -7.82
CA ARG A 79 -11.50 18.07 -8.74
C ARG A 79 -10.12 17.67 -8.26
N ILE A 80 -9.16 17.84 -9.16
CA ILE A 80 -7.72 17.81 -8.90
C ILE A 80 -7.28 18.97 -7.99
N TYR A 81 -7.73 18.93 -6.74
CA TYR A 81 -7.36 19.82 -5.64
C TYR A 81 -7.58 19.05 -4.35
N LYS A 82 -6.56 18.99 -3.49
CA LYS A 82 -6.51 18.14 -2.27
C LYS A 82 -6.07 16.69 -2.49
N PHE A 83 -5.51 16.35 -3.65
CA PHE A 83 -4.87 15.04 -3.77
C PHE A 83 -3.66 14.92 -2.86
N ASN A 84 -3.52 13.75 -2.27
CA ASN A 84 -2.44 13.40 -1.36
C ASN A 84 -1.17 12.96 -2.13
N ASN A 85 -1.16 13.00 -3.47
CA ASN A 85 0.03 12.67 -4.25
C ASN A 85 0.77 13.92 -4.80
N PRO A 86 2.06 14.13 -4.47
CA PRO A 86 2.86 13.35 -3.52
C PRO A 86 2.53 13.68 -2.05
N ASN A 87 2.57 12.66 -1.19
CA ASN A 87 2.21 12.78 0.22
C ASN A 87 3.26 13.64 0.91
N LYS A 88 2.82 14.73 1.54
CA LYS A 88 3.73 15.70 2.18
C LYS A 88 4.47 15.16 3.39
N TYR A 89 3.97 14.10 4.01
CA TYR A 89 4.69 13.38 5.06
C TYR A 89 5.99 12.79 4.48
N THR A 90 5.86 12.01 3.40
CA THR A 90 6.98 11.35 2.70
C THR A 90 7.79 12.31 1.82
N PHE A 91 7.16 13.38 1.32
CA PHE A 91 7.77 14.41 0.49
C PHE A 91 7.51 15.81 1.05
N PRO A 92 8.18 16.22 2.16
CA PRO A 92 7.94 17.52 2.79
C PRO A 92 8.18 18.73 1.89
N GLY A 93 9.05 18.57 0.88
CA GLY A 93 9.33 19.60 -0.13
C GLY A 93 8.26 19.71 -1.23
N ALA A 94 7.26 18.82 -1.26
CA ALA A 94 6.23 18.82 -2.29
C ALA A 94 5.37 20.09 -2.23
N SER A 95 5.25 20.74 -3.39
CA SER A 95 4.42 21.94 -3.50
C SER A 95 2.97 21.58 -3.81
N SER A 96 2.04 21.96 -2.92
CA SER A 96 0.61 21.92 -3.23
C SER A 96 0.19 22.88 -4.36
N ARG A 97 1.12 23.72 -4.87
CA ARG A 97 0.89 24.55 -6.06
C ARG A 97 0.97 23.74 -7.35
N LEU A 98 1.72 22.64 -7.38
CA LEU A 98 1.89 21.85 -8.60
C LEU A 98 0.58 21.15 -9.02
N PRO A 99 -0.15 20.40 -8.15
CA PRO A 99 -1.45 19.83 -8.50
C PRO A 99 -2.47 20.90 -8.92
N ARG A 100 -2.46 22.07 -8.28
CA ARG A 100 -3.34 23.20 -8.64
C ARG A 100 -3.17 23.67 -10.10
N ASN A 101 -1.97 23.53 -10.67
CA ASN A 101 -1.71 23.91 -12.06
C ASN A 101 -2.36 22.95 -13.08
N PHE A 102 -2.84 21.79 -12.62
CA PHE A 102 -3.55 20.79 -13.42
C PHE A 102 -5.06 20.78 -13.16
N ARG A 103 -5.56 21.67 -12.29
CA ARG A 103 -6.99 21.79 -12.02
C ARG A 103 -7.75 22.10 -13.31
N ASN A 104 -8.84 21.36 -13.53
CA ASN A 104 -9.71 21.46 -14.69
C ASN A 104 -9.01 21.15 -16.03
N ILE A 105 -7.86 20.47 -16.03
CA ILE A 105 -7.19 20.06 -17.26
C ILE A 105 -7.51 18.60 -17.54
N ILE A 106 -7.85 18.27 -18.79
CA ILE A 106 -7.91 16.89 -19.26
C ILE A 106 -6.70 16.59 -20.13
N GLY A 107 -5.87 15.66 -19.68
CA GLY A 107 -4.71 15.13 -20.38
C GLY A 107 -4.26 13.81 -19.77
N TYR A 108 -3.19 13.22 -20.32
CA TYR A 108 -2.70 11.92 -19.87
C TYR A 108 -2.35 11.89 -18.38
N ILE A 109 -1.63 12.90 -17.88
CA ILE A 109 -1.25 12.99 -16.46
C ILE A 109 -2.48 13.03 -15.56
N THR A 110 -3.47 13.88 -15.89
CA THR A 110 -4.68 14.03 -15.07
C THR A 110 -5.59 12.82 -15.18
N TYR A 111 -5.57 12.10 -16.30
CA TYR A 111 -6.25 10.82 -16.47
C TYR A 111 -5.62 9.75 -15.58
N VAL A 112 -4.30 9.56 -15.64
CA VAL A 112 -3.61 8.58 -14.78
C VAL A 112 -3.82 8.91 -13.31
N GLN A 113 -3.67 10.18 -12.92
CA GLN A 113 -3.94 10.63 -11.55
C GLN A 113 -5.37 10.29 -11.12
N PHE A 114 -6.36 10.64 -11.94
CA PHE A 114 -7.77 10.29 -11.68
C PHE A 114 -7.98 8.79 -11.49
N MET A 115 -7.40 7.94 -12.35
CA MET A 115 -7.53 6.48 -12.20
C MET A 115 -6.95 6.00 -10.87
N MET A 116 -5.79 6.51 -10.46
CA MET A 116 -5.12 6.12 -9.22
C MET A 116 -5.85 6.64 -7.97
N ASP A 117 -6.38 7.86 -8.00
CA ASP A 117 -7.07 8.46 -6.84
C ASP A 117 -8.36 7.73 -6.51
N TRP A 118 -9.10 7.30 -7.54
CA TRP A 118 -10.33 6.53 -7.36
C TRP A 118 -10.05 5.04 -7.11
N GLY A 119 -8.87 4.56 -7.51
CA GLY A 119 -8.40 3.20 -7.22
C GLY A 119 -9.36 2.11 -7.70
N ARG A 120 -9.39 0.99 -6.96
CA ARG A 120 -10.30 -0.12 -7.23
C ARG A 120 -11.74 0.11 -6.75
N ASP A 121 -11.93 0.91 -5.71
CA ASP A 121 -13.10 0.88 -4.86
C ASP A 121 -14.06 2.04 -5.06
N ARG A 122 -13.59 3.20 -5.56
CA ARG A 122 -14.44 4.39 -5.67
C ARG A 122 -15.14 4.48 -7.03
N SER A 123 -16.37 4.99 -7.01
CA SER A 123 -17.21 5.25 -8.20
C SER A 123 -17.31 6.75 -8.50
N PRO A 124 -16.63 7.28 -9.55
CA PRO A 124 -16.61 8.72 -9.86
C PRO A 124 -17.95 9.32 -10.30
N ASP A 125 -18.94 8.51 -10.62
CA ASP A 125 -20.30 8.91 -10.97
C ASP A 125 -21.24 9.02 -9.75
N VAL A 126 -20.73 8.75 -8.54
CA VAL A 126 -21.48 8.72 -7.29
C VAL A 126 -20.88 9.70 -6.29
N GLY A 127 -21.73 10.32 -5.47
CA GLY A 127 -21.27 11.25 -4.44
C GLY A 127 -20.38 10.59 -3.38
N ASN A 128 -19.45 11.37 -2.82
CA ASN A 128 -18.43 10.92 -1.86
C ASN A 128 -18.91 10.11 -0.65
N SER A 129 -20.15 10.31 -0.19
CA SER A 129 -20.70 9.57 0.95
C SER A 129 -20.99 8.09 0.65
N THR A 130 -21.06 7.71 -0.61
CA THR A 130 -21.48 6.35 -1.03
C THR A 130 -20.59 5.76 -2.12
N ASN A 131 -19.63 6.51 -2.65
CA ASN A 131 -18.80 6.07 -3.77
C ASN A 131 -17.87 4.88 -3.45
N ALA A 132 -17.61 4.59 -2.17
CA ALA A 132 -16.90 3.41 -1.69
C ALA A 132 -17.73 2.12 -1.74
N ASP A 133 -19.05 2.20 -1.88
CA ASP A 133 -19.88 1.00 -1.91
C ASP A 133 -19.59 0.19 -3.19
N PRO A 134 -19.15 -1.08 -3.09
CA PRO A 134 -18.86 -1.89 -4.27
C PRO A 134 -20.12 -2.17 -5.11
N ASN A 135 -21.31 -1.97 -4.56
CA ASN A 135 -22.58 -2.23 -5.23
C ASN A 135 -23.19 -0.99 -5.90
N VAL A 136 -22.50 0.17 -5.88
CA VAL A 136 -23.04 1.44 -6.39
C VAL A 136 -22.06 2.11 -7.36
N GLY A 137 -22.61 2.69 -8.43
CA GLY A 137 -21.88 3.46 -9.43
C GLY A 137 -21.02 2.62 -10.38
N ILE A 138 -20.31 3.32 -11.25
CA ILE A 138 -19.41 2.77 -12.25
C ILE A 138 -17.99 2.88 -11.74
N LYS A 139 -17.30 1.74 -11.59
CA LYS A 139 -15.88 1.71 -11.21
C LYS A 139 -14.99 2.08 -12.39
N THR A 140 -13.86 2.70 -12.09
CA THR A 140 -12.88 3.03 -13.13
C THR A 140 -12.37 1.76 -13.83
N PRO A 141 -11.93 1.81 -15.10
CA PRO A 141 -11.34 0.65 -15.78
C PRO A 141 -10.09 0.05 -15.11
N LEU A 142 -9.55 0.70 -14.07
CA LEU A 142 -8.49 0.15 -13.24
C LEU A 142 -9.04 -0.98 -12.36
N SER A 143 -10.26 -0.85 -11.86
CA SER A 143 -10.91 -1.76 -10.93
C SER A 143 -11.33 -3.07 -11.61
N THR A 144 -11.07 -4.20 -10.95
CA THR A 144 -11.59 -5.52 -11.34
C THR A 144 -13.12 -5.65 -11.20
N LEU A 145 -13.75 -4.72 -10.45
CA LEU A 145 -15.21 -4.61 -10.34
C LEU A 145 -15.83 -3.87 -11.54
N SER A 146 -15.02 -3.24 -12.39
CA SER A 146 -15.50 -2.60 -13.61
C SER A 146 -15.70 -3.63 -14.73
N PRO A 147 -16.83 -3.61 -15.45
CA PRO A 147 -17.01 -4.47 -16.64
C PRO A 147 -16.04 -4.12 -17.76
N ASP A 148 -15.45 -2.92 -17.73
CA ASP A 148 -14.50 -2.42 -18.71
C ASP A 148 -13.04 -2.64 -18.31
N CYS A 149 -12.77 -3.40 -17.24
CA CYS A 149 -11.41 -3.70 -16.79
C CYS A 149 -10.65 -4.49 -17.87
N PRO A 150 -9.59 -3.92 -18.49
CA PRO A 150 -8.91 -4.60 -19.57
C PRO A 150 -7.87 -5.56 -19.01
N TYR A 151 -8.27 -6.83 -18.86
CA TYR A 151 -7.37 -7.90 -18.49
C TYR A 151 -6.43 -8.29 -19.64
N HIS A 152 -5.23 -8.75 -19.28
CA HIS A 152 -4.27 -9.29 -20.24
C HIS A 152 -3.49 -10.47 -19.64
N LEU A 153 -3.04 -11.38 -20.50
CA LEU A 153 -2.24 -12.53 -20.08
C LEU A 153 -0.76 -12.18 -19.99
N GLU A 154 -0.09 -12.66 -18.95
CA GLU A 154 1.36 -12.57 -18.80
C GLU A 154 1.95 -13.88 -18.29
N ASN A 155 3.19 -14.15 -18.69
CA ASN A 155 3.99 -15.22 -18.10
C ASN A 155 4.69 -14.72 -16.83
N THR A 156 4.68 -15.56 -15.80
CA THR A 156 5.35 -15.38 -14.50
C THR A 156 6.15 -16.64 -14.19
N ALA A 157 6.89 -16.64 -13.07
CA ALA A 157 7.55 -17.84 -12.56
C ALA A 157 6.56 -18.99 -12.24
N GLY A 158 5.34 -18.66 -11.81
CA GLY A 158 4.30 -19.63 -11.48
C GLY A 158 3.45 -20.11 -12.65
N GLY A 159 3.69 -19.62 -13.87
CA GLY A 159 2.90 -19.93 -15.06
C GLY A 159 2.30 -18.71 -15.76
N THR A 160 1.27 -18.91 -16.57
CA THR A 160 0.58 -17.83 -17.29
C THR A 160 -0.69 -17.43 -16.55
N PHE A 161 -0.83 -16.14 -16.24
CA PHE A 161 -1.97 -15.59 -15.50
C PHE A 161 -2.58 -14.39 -16.21
N ALA A 162 -3.87 -14.14 -15.95
CA ALA A 162 -4.55 -12.91 -16.37
C ALA A 162 -4.40 -11.86 -15.29
N PHE A 163 -3.95 -10.66 -15.65
CA PHE A 163 -3.81 -9.52 -14.75
C PHE A 163 -4.72 -8.38 -15.18
N PRO A 164 -5.23 -7.57 -14.22
CA PRO A 164 -5.84 -6.27 -14.52
C PRO A 164 -4.74 -5.29 -14.98
N PRO A 165 -5.06 -4.03 -15.30
CA PRO A 165 -4.07 -3.05 -15.73
C PRO A 165 -2.82 -2.97 -14.85
N ARG A 166 -1.68 -2.69 -15.50
CA ARG A 166 -0.36 -2.59 -14.86
C ARG A 166 -0.20 -1.30 -14.04
N GLU A 167 -0.84 -1.25 -12.89
CA GLU A 167 -0.67 -0.17 -11.91
C GLU A 167 0.58 -0.43 -11.06
N GLN A 168 1.50 0.52 -10.97
CA GLN A 168 2.72 0.34 -10.15
C GLN A 168 2.59 1.09 -8.83
N PRO A 169 3.04 0.50 -7.69
CA PRO A 169 3.83 -0.73 -7.58
C PRO A 169 3.03 -2.04 -7.55
N MET A 170 1.69 -2.00 -7.54
CA MET A 170 0.87 -3.20 -7.27
C MET A 170 1.09 -4.33 -8.28
N HIS A 171 1.25 -4.04 -9.58
CA HIS A 171 1.50 -5.05 -10.60
C HIS A 171 2.79 -5.83 -10.34
N ALA A 172 3.85 -5.13 -9.92
CA ALA A 172 5.08 -5.79 -9.51
C ALA A 172 4.89 -6.62 -8.23
N VAL A 173 4.10 -6.13 -7.27
CA VAL A 173 3.73 -6.89 -6.05
C VAL A 173 3.03 -8.20 -6.43
N ARG A 174 2.00 -8.18 -7.28
CA ARG A 174 1.28 -9.40 -7.71
C ARG A 174 2.24 -10.43 -8.29
N ARG A 175 3.13 -10.00 -9.19
CA ARG A 175 4.09 -10.87 -9.87
C ARG A 175 5.14 -11.42 -8.91
N ALA A 176 5.66 -10.60 -8.01
CA ALA A 176 6.63 -11.03 -7.01
C ALA A 176 6.04 -12.00 -5.99
N LEU A 177 4.79 -11.79 -5.54
CA LEU A 177 4.08 -12.75 -4.68
C LEU A 177 3.90 -14.11 -5.37
N ILE A 178 3.56 -14.11 -6.67
CA ILE A 178 3.48 -15.34 -7.46
C ILE A 178 4.85 -16.04 -7.52
N ALA A 179 5.93 -15.30 -7.76
CA ALA A 179 7.28 -15.86 -7.77
C ALA A 179 7.67 -16.42 -6.39
N ALA A 180 7.33 -15.73 -5.30
CA ALA A 180 7.58 -16.17 -3.94
C ALA A 180 6.83 -17.48 -3.61
N ILE A 181 5.53 -17.54 -3.93
CA ILE A 181 4.73 -18.76 -3.73
C ILE A 181 5.25 -19.91 -4.59
N GLN A 182 5.73 -19.63 -5.80
CA GLN A 182 6.36 -20.65 -6.66
C GLN A 182 7.62 -21.24 -6.01
N VAL A 183 8.46 -20.42 -5.34
CA VAL A 183 9.62 -20.94 -4.57
C VAL A 183 9.16 -21.88 -3.46
N VAL A 184 8.11 -21.50 -2.70
CA VAL A 184 7.54 -22.37 -1.65
C VAL A 184 7.00 -23.67 -2.23
N LYS A 185 6.31 -23.60 -3.38
CA LYS A 185 5.77 -24.78 -4.08
C LYS A 185 6.88 -25.74 -4.50
N GLU A 186 7.98 -25.22 -5.06
CA GLU A 186 9.13 -26.02 -5.49
C GLU A 186 9.85 -26.67 -4.30
N GLN A 187 10.03 -25.94 -3.21
CA GLN A 187 10.62 -26.47 -1.98
C GLN A 187 9.75 -27.58 -1.36
N ASN A 188 8.43 -27.46 -1.47
CA ASN A 188 7.48 -28.45 -0.96
C ASN A 188 7.21 -29.61 -1.94
N ALA A 189 7.95 -29.71 -3.05
CA ALA A 189 7.76 -30.76 -4.04
C ALA A 189 7.93 -32.15 -3.42
N GLY A 190 6.92 -33.01 -3.57
CA GLY A 190 6.92 -34.37 -3.03
C GLY A 190 6.47 -34.49 -1.56
N LEU A 191 6.24 -33.37 -0.86
CA LEU A 191 5.69 -33.37 0.49
C LEU A 191 4.16 -33.50 0.47
N SER A 192 3.61 -34.17 1.48
CA SER A 192 2.15 -34.19 1.66
C SER A 192 1.64 -32.83 2.15
N PRO A 193 0.40 -32.42 1.82
CA PRO A 193 -0.20 -31.15 2.29
C PRO A 193 -0.25 -30.95 3.81
N ASN A 194 -0.10 -32.04 4.58
CA ASN A 194 -0.10 -32.00 6.04
C ASN A 194 1.25 -31.61 6.63
N VAL A 195 2.35 -31.86 5.91
CA VAL A 195 3.71 -31.54 6.35
C VAL A 195 4.28 -30.35 5.59
N ALA A 196 3.87 -30.17 4.33
CA ALA A 196 4.25 -29.04 3.50
C ALA A 196 3.95 -27.69 4.19
N ASP A 197 4.67 -26.66 3.78
CA ASP A 197 4.38 -25.30 4.20
C ASP A 197 3.03 -24.84 3.68
N ARG A 198 2.57 -23.73 4.27
CA ARG A 198 1.30 -23.14 3.90
C ARG A 198 1.48 -21.66 3.74
N VAL A 199 0.82 -21.12 2.73
CA VAL A 199 0.79 -19.70 2.44
C VAL A 199 -0.61 -19.16 2.72
N ALA A 200 -0.68 -17.92 3.15
CA ALA A 200 -1.92 -17.16 3.29
C ALA A 200 -1.69 -15.77 2.68
N ILE A 201 -2.77 -15.14 2.23
CA ILE A 201 -2.73 -13.77 1.71
C ILE A 201 -3.71 -12.95 2.52
N VAL A 202 -3.19 -11.88 3.13
CA VAL A 202 -3.96 -10.89 3.89
C VAL A 202 -3.81 -9.55 3.19
N THR A 203 -4.92 -8.87 2.95
CA THR A 203 -4.95 -7.48 2.49
C THR A 203 -5.41 -6.57 3.63
N PHE A 204 -4.98 -5.32 3.59
CA PHE A 204 -5.42 -4.28 4.51
C PHE A 204 -5.47 -2.96 3.76
N ASP A 205 -6.55 -2.22 3.97
CA ASP A 205 -6.77 -0.94 3.33
C ASP A 205 -7.24 0.05 4.41
N ALA A 206 -8.52 0.02 4.84
CA ALA A 206 -9.07 0.91 5.87
C ALA A 206 -9.71 0.13 7.03
N ASP A 207 -10.48 0.82 7.89
CA ASP A 207 -11.30 0.26 8.98
C ASP A 207 -12.81 0.35 8.70
N ASP A 208 -13.21 0.78 7.51
CA ASP A 208 -14.63 0.80 7.13
C ASP A 208 -15.10 -0.56 6.59
N ARG A 209 -16.42 -0.74 6.56
CA ARG A 209 -17.10 -2.01 6.20
C ARG A 209 -16.72 -2.61 4.84
N PHE A 210 -16.12 -1.84 3.93
CA PHE A 210 -15.76 -2.29 2.58
C PHE A 210 -14.26 -2.49 2.38
N HIS A 211 -13.46 -1.99 3.33
CA HIS A 211 -12.01 -1.90 3.20
C HIS A 211 -11.28 -2.43 4.43
N GLU A 212 -12.01 -2.98 5.41
CA GLU A 212 -11.43 -3.69 6.54
C GLU A 212 -10.43 -4.77 6.06
N PRO A 213 -9.40 -5.12 6.85
CA PRO A 213 -8.48 -6.17 6.46
C PRO A 213 -9.18 -7.50 6.21
N GLN A 214 -8.71 -8.23 5.20
CA GLN A 214 -9.33 -9.49 4.78
C GLN A 214 -8.29 -10.57 4.54
N ILE A 215 -8.65 -11.80 4.89
CA ILE A 215 -7.93 -13.01 4.45
C ILE A 215 -8.45 -13.33 3.04
N VAL A 216 -7.67 -12.98 2.03
CA VAL A 216 -7.98 -13.31 0.62
C VAL A 216 -7.79 -14.80 0.38
N VAL A 217 -6.77 -15.39 0.98
CA VAL A 217 -6.49 -16.82 0.92
C VAL A 217 -6.11 -17.32 2.31
N PRO A 218 -6.89 -18.25 2.91
CA PRO A 218 -6.52 -18.87 4.19
C PRO A 218 -5.28 -19.75 4.06
N LEU A 219 -4.70 -20.20 5.19
CA LEU A 219 -3.47 -20.98 5.17
C LEU A 219 -3.67 -22.27 4.35
N THR A 220 -3.00 -22.36 3.21
CA THR A 220 -3.20 -23.44 2.24
C THR A 220 -1.89 -23.97 1.67
N ALA A 221 -1.90 -25.26 1.31
CA ALA A 221 -0.88 -25.88 0.48
C ALA A 221 -1.29 -25.92 -1.01
N ASP A 222 -2.46 -25.38 -1.36
CA ASP A 222 -2.87 -25.14 -2.75
C ASP A 222 -2.25 -23.83 -3.26
N TYR A 223 -0.98 -23.95 -3.65
CA TYR A 223 -0.18 -22.83 -4.16
C TYR A 223 -0.74 -22.25 -5.46
N GLU A 224 -1.41 -23.06 -6.28
CA GLU A 224 -2.02 -22.59 -7.53
C GLU A 224 -3.17 -21.62 -7.27
N SER A 225 -4.05 -21.96 -6.33
CA SER A 225 -5.13 -21.06 -5.91
C SER A 225 -4.59 -19.80 -5.25
N ALA A 226 -3.53 -19.91 -4.44
CA ALA A 226 -2.86 -18.74 -3.85
C ALA A 226 -2.26 -17.81 -4.91
N MET A 227 -1.55 -18.36 -5.91
CA MET A 227 -0.99 -17.57 -7.02
C MET A 227 -2.09 -16.90 -7.86
N ARG A 228 -3.23 -17.58 -8.11
CA ARG A 228 -4.37 -16.96 -8.80
C ARG A 228 -4.93 -15.78 -8.00
N ALA A 229 -5.06 -15.90 -6.68
CA ALA A 229 -5.54 -14.80 -5.85
C ALA A 229 -4.62 -13.57 -5.86
N CYS A 230 -3.30 -13.76 -6.00
CA CYS A 230 -2.38 -12.64 -6.18
C CYS A 230 -2.72 -11.78 -7.41
N THR A 231 -3.30 -12.35 -8.46
CA THR A 231 -3.57 -11.63 -9.72
C THR A 231 -4.64 -10.54 -9.57
N THR A 232 -5.52 -10.66 -8.58
CA THR A 232 -6.66 -9.76 -8.36
C THR A 232 -6.45 -8.77 -7.22
N LEU A 233 -5.28 -8.77 -6.57
CA LEU A 233 -4.95 -7.77 -5.55
C LEU A 233 -4.88 -6.38 -6.20
N GLN A 234 -5.53 -5.37 -5.64
CA GLN A 234 -5.51 -4.02 -6.19
C GLN A 234 -5.36 -2.97 -5.10
N ALA A 235 -4.75 -1.84 -5.43
CA ALA A 235 -4.74 -0.70 -4.53
C ALA A 235 -6.15 -0.09 -4.40
N VAL A 236 -6.51 0.33 -3.19
CA VAL A 236 -7.67 1.20 -2.97
C VAL A 236 -7.33 2.66 -3.32
N SER A 237 -8.36 3.47 -3.40
CA SER A 237 -8.27 4.93 -3.49
C SER A 237 -7.35 5.51 -2.42
N ASP A 238 -6.68 6.61 -2.75
CA ASP A 238 -5.87 7.38 -1.78
C ASP A 238 -6.71 8.38 -0.98
N ILE A 239 -8.05 8.22 -1.01
CA ILE A 239 -9.03 9.13 -0.44
C ILE A 239 -9.46 8.63 0.94
N GLY A 240 -9.06 9.37 1.97
CA GLY A 240 -9.48 9.15 3.35
C GLY A 240 -8.45 8.38 4.18
N ARG A 241 -8.93 7.60 5.14
CA ARG A 241 -8.10 6.79 6.04
C ARG A 241 -7.91 5.41 5.42
N THR A 242 -6.80 5.17 4.73
CA THR A 242 -6.66 4.05 3.77
C THR A 242 -5.42 3.17 3.98
N THR A 243 -4.78 3.25 5.15
CA THR A 243 -3.63 2.39 5.50
C THR A 243 -3.74 1.81 6.91
N ALA A 244 -4.52 0.74 7.05
CA ALA A 244 -4.79 -0.01 8.28
C ALA A 244 -3.75 -1.11 8.60
N THR A 245 -2.47 -0.73 8.61
CA THR A 245 -1.35 -1.66 8.82
C THR A 245 -1.47 -2.44 10.13
N GLU A 246 -1.86 -1.80 11.24
CA GLU A 246 -2.06 -2.50 12.51
C GLU A 246 -3.13 -3.59 12.37
N ASN A 247 -4.30 -3.24 11.86
CA ASN A 247 -5.43 -4.16 11.78
C ASN A 247 -5.09 -5.36 10.87
N GLY A 248 -4.36 -5.12 9.77
CA GLY A 248 -3.84 -6.19 8.90
C GLY A 248 -2.86 -7.12 9.62
N LEU A 249 -1.96 -6.57 10.43
CA LEU A 249 -1.02 -7.36 11.23
C LEU A 249 -1.74 -8.17 12.32
N ILE A 250 -2.75 -7.60 12.98
CA ILE A 250 -3.57 -8.33 13.97
C ILE A 250 -4.27 -9.51 13.29
N LEU A 251 -4.93 -9.28 12.16
CA LEU A 251 -5.61 -10.34 11.41
C LEU A 251 -4.63 -11.44 10.98
N ALA A 252 -3.45 -11.08 10.48
CA ALA A 252 -2.42 -12.04 10.09
C ALA A 252 -1.89 -12.85 11.29
N ARG A 253 -1.62 -12.20 12.43
CA ARG A 253 -1.15 -12.86 13.66
C ARG A 253 -2.21 -13.82 14.20
N ASP A 254 -3.45 -13.38 14.31
CA ASP A 254 -4.56 -14.21 14.79
C ASP A 254 -4.77 -15.43 13.89
N HIS A 255 -4.67 -15.25 12.58
CA HIS A 255 -4.75 -16.35 11.60
C HIS A 255 -3.58 -17.35 11.74
N LEU A 256 -2.40 -16.89 12.15
CA LEU A 256 -1.22 -17.74 12.36
C LEU A 256 -1.20 -18.48 13.71
N ARG A 257 -2.09 -18.13 14.65
CA ARG A 257 -2.20 -18.82 15.95
C ARG A 257 -2.58 -20.30 15.78
N PRO A 258 -2.24 -21.17 16.75
CA PRO A 258 -2.72 -22.55 16.77
C PRO A 258 -4.25 -22.66 16.64
N VAL A 259 -4.71 -23.75 16.05
CA VAL A 259 -6.16 -24.04 15.92
C VAL A 259 -6.88 -24.05 17.28
N ALA A 260 -6.19 -24.51 18.33
CA ALA A 260 -6.72 -24.50 19.70
C ALA A 260 -6.96 -23.08 20.26
N GLU A 261 -6.35 -22.06 19.65
CA GLU A 261 -6.47 -20.64 20.02
C GLU A 261 -7.33 -19.85 19.00
N GLY A 262 -8.02 -20.55 18.08
CA GLY A 262 -8.90 -19.95 17.08
C GLY A 262 -8.23 -19.56 15.76
N GLY A 263 -6.92 -19.81 15.59
CA GLY A 263 -6.20 -19.57 14.33
C GLY A 263 -6.18 -20.79 13.39
N GLN A 264 -5.29 -20.76 12.39
CA GLN A 264 -5.07 -21.86 11.43
C GLN A 264 -3.62 -22.38 11.41
N GLY A 265 -2.77 -21.84 12.27
CA GLY A 265 -1.38 -22.24 12.38
C GLY A 265 -1.20 -23.64 12.99
N ARG A 266 -0.16 -24.35 12.54
CA ARG A 266 0.36 -25.54 13.21
C ARG A 266 1.23 -25.17 14.42
N THR A 267 1.21 -25.96 15.49
CA THR A 267 1.93 -25.63 16.74
C THR A 267 3.45 -25.73 16.61
N PHE A 268 3.96 -26.69 15.84
CA PHE A 268 5.40 -26.96 15.70
C PHE A 268 5.95 -26.47 14.35
N THR A 269 5.74 -25.19 14.05
CA THR A 269 6.21 -24.56 12.80
C THR A 269 6.59 -23.12 13.06
N SER A 270 7.63 -22.62 12.37
CA SER A 270 7.93 -21.19 12.34
C SER A 270 6.75 -20.39 11.77
N LYS A 271 6.53 -19.20 12.32
CA LYS A 271 5.49 -18.26 11.86
C LYS A 271 6.18 -17.08 11.21
N VAL A 272 5.81 -16.78 9.97
CA VAL A 272 6.42 -15.71 9.18
C VAL A 272 5.33 -14.81 8.64
N ILE A 273 5.50 -13.51 8.82
CA ILE A 273 4.72 -12.46 8.16
C ILE A 273 5.69 -11.68 7.28
N VAL A 274 5.33 -11.49 6.01
CA VAL A 274 6.00 -10.53 5.15
C VAL A 274 5.02 -9.40 4.86
N LEU A 275 5.29 -8.22 5.40
CA LEU A 275 4.48 -7.04 5.25
C LEU A 275 4.97 -6.24 4.03
N LEU A 276 4.10 -6.06 3.04
CA LEU A 276 4.32 -5.15 1.92
C LEU A 276 3.54 -3.87 2.13
N THR A 277 4.22 -2.73 2.19
CA THR A 277 3.57 -1.42 2.39
C THR A 277 4.49 -0.28 1.97
N ASP A 278 3.95 0.91 1.74
CA ASP A 278 4.73 2.15 1.66
C ASP A 278 5.09 2.71 3.05
N GLY A 279 4.59 2.10 4.13
CA GLY A 279 5.03 2.41 5.48
C GLY A 279 4.42 3.67 6.09
N VAL A 280 3.29 4.14 5.57
CA VAL A 280 2.59 5.32 6.11
C VAL A 280 1.23 4.92 6.69
N PRO A 281 1.18 4.20 7.84
CA PRO A 281 -0.09 3.86 8.47
C PRO A 281 -0.87 5.12 8.87
N ASN A 282 -2.19 5.08 8.78
CA ASN A 282 -3.08 6.17 9.21
C ASN A 282 -4.40 5.68 9.83
N VAL A 283 -4.54 4.35 9.99
CA VAL A 283 -5.65 3.66 10.66
C VAL A 283 -5.07 2.71 11.70
N TRP A 284 -5.71 2.66 12.87
CA TRP A 284 -5.34 1.80 13.99
C TRP A 284 -6.58 1.48 14.83
N GLN A 285 -6.53 0.40 15.59
CA GLN A 285 -7.64 -0.07 16.44
C GLN A 285 -7.27 -0.25 17.91
N SER A 286 -5.99 -0.45 18.24
CA SER A 286 -5.59 -0.63 19.63
C SER A 286 -5.80 0.64 20.46
N SER A 287 -6.18 0.46 21.72
CA SER A 287 -6.40 1.60 22.61
C SER A 287 -5.08 2.28 22.93
N SER A 288 -5.14 3.58 23.25
CA SER A 288 -3.96 4.32 23.70
C SER A 288 -3.30 3.66 24.91
N GLN A 289 -4.08 3.04 25.80
CA GLN A 289 -3.54 2.34 26.97
C GLN A 289 -2.74 1.11 26.56
N ASP A 290 -3.30 0.24 25.69
CA ASP A 290 -2.60 -0.96 25.22
C ASP A 290 -1.28 -0.61 24.54
N ILE A 291 -1.29 0.45 23.72
CA ILE A 291 -0.09 0.96 23.05
C ILE A 291 0.95 1.41 24.08
N GLN A 292 0.54 2.20 25.09
CA GLN A 292 1.46 2.69 26.11
C GLN A 292 1.99 1.58 27.02
N ASP A 293 1.19 0.56 27.31
CA ASP A 293 1.61 -0.59 28.13
C ASP A 293 2.73 -1.36 27.43
N VAL A 294 2.57 -1.69 26.15
CA VAL A 294 3.62 -2.38 25.39
C VAL A 294 4.88 -1.52 25.24
N ILE A 295 4.73 -0.21 24.99
CA ILE A 295 5.86 0.73 24.96
C ILE A 295 6.59 0.75 26.30
N SER A 296 5.85 0.75 27.42
CA SER A 296 6.43 0.79 28.77
C SER A 296 7.17 -0.49 29.12
N ASP A 297 6.64 -1.64 28.69
CA ASP A 297 7.26 -2.95 28.90
C ASP A 297 8.44 -3.21 27.95
N ASN A 298 8.48 -2.53 26.80
CA ASN A 298 9.51 -2.68 25.78
C ASN A 298 10.07 -1.30 25.35
N PRO A 299 10.64 -0.51 26.27
CA PRO A 299 10.99 0.87 26.00
C PRO A 299 12.13 0.97 25.00
N SER A 300 11.95 1.79 23.97
CA SER A 300 13.03 2.20 23.08
C SER A 300 12.84 3.64 22.61
N PRO A 301 13.78 4.56 22.94
CA PRO A 301 13.70 5.95 22.51
C PRO A 301 13.89 6.13 21.00
N ASP A 302 14.44 5.12 20.32
CA ASP A 302 14.73 5.18 18.88
C ASP A 302 13.56 4.66 18.03
N TRP A 303 12.55 4.03 18.64
CA TRP A 303 11.58 3.23 17.87
C TRP A 303 10.16 3.79 17.90
N TYR A 304 9.67 4.28 19.02
CA TYR A 304 8.31 4.84 19.12
C TYR A 304 8.29 6.36 18.89
N ASP A 305 7.27 6.86 18.20
CA ASP A 305 7.07 8.30 18.01
C ASP A 305 6.02 8.82 19.02
N PRO A 306 6.37 9.77 19.91
CA PRO A 306 5.45 10.25 20.94
C PRO A 306 4.24 11.03 20.37
N VAL A 307 4.25 11.38 19.08
CA VAL A 307 3.22 12.19 18.42
C VAL A 307 2.24 11.35 17.61
N TYR A 308 2.64 10.16 17.14
CA TYR A 308 1.88 9.40 16.14
C TYR A 308 1.42 8.03 16.68
N PRO A 309 0.26 7.97 17.35
CA PRO A 309 -0.24 6.72 17.94
C PRO A 309 -0.48 5.62 16.90
N TRP A 310 -0.95 5.96 15.69
CA TRP A 310 -1.14 4.99 14.60
C TRP A 310 0.16 4.30 14.16
N TYR A 311 1.27 5.02 14.21
CA TYR A 311 2.60 4.51 13.87
C TYR A 311 3.06 3.52 14.94
N ASN A 312 2.90 3.91 16.21
CA ASN A 312 3.23 3.07 17.35
C ASN A 312 2.36 1.82 17.44
N ALA A 313 1.08 1.92 17.08
CA ALA A 313 0.15 0.80 17.07
C ALA A 313 0.62 -0.30 16.09
N ALA A 314 1.02 0.06 14.88
CA ALA A 314 1.58 -0.90 13.92
C ALA A 314 2.95 -1.46 14.37
N LEU A 315 3.82 -0.63 14.95
CA LEU A 315 5.11 -1.05 15.50
C LEU A 315 4.94 -2.02 16.69
N MET A 316 3.97 -1.77 17.56
CA MET A 316 3.60 -2.64 18.67
C MET A 316 3.31 -4.06 18.18
N GLN A 317 2.62 -4.22 17.06
CA GLN A 317 2.32 -5.55 16.50
C GLN A 317 3.58 -6.34 16.12
N ALA A 318 4.64 -5.67 15.67
CA ALA A 318 5.92 -6.32 15.38
C ALA A 318 6.59 -6.84 16.66
N THR A 319 6.60 -6.03 17.73
CA THR A 319 7.08 -6.45 19.05
C THR A 319 6.28 -7.64 19.59
N LEU A 320 4.95 -7.56 19.55
CA LEU A 320 4.08 -8.62 20.06
C LEU A 320 4.28 -9.93 19.28
N PHE A 321 4.39 -9.89 17.95
CA PHE A 321 4.66 -11.09 17.17
C PHE A 321 6.05 -11.68 17.44
N GLN A 322 7.06 -10.83 17.67
CA GLN A 322 8.39 -11.28 18.09
C GLN A 322 8.33 -11.99 19.45
N LEU A 323 7.55 -11.49 20.41
CA LEU A 323 7.33 -12.13 21.72
C LEU A 323 6.60 -13.48 21.58
N GLU A 324 5.73 -13.62 20.58
CA GLU A 324 5.09 -14.87 20.17
C GLU A 324 6.03 -15.81 19.39
N LYS A 325 7.31 -15.44 19.23
CA LYS A 325 8.34 -16.16 18.45
C LYS A 325 8.05 -16.23 16.95
N GLY A 326 7.29 -15.27 16.42
CA GLY A 326 7.13 -15.05 14.99
C GLY A 326 8.24 -14.20 14.38
N HIS A 327 8.35 -14.24 13.06
CA HIS A 327 9.28 -13.44 12.27
C HIS A 327 8.49 -12.52 11.34
N LEU A 328 8.64 -11.20 11.51
CA LEU A 328 7.99 -10.21 10.65
C LEU A 328 9.02 -9.47 9.80
N PHE A 329 8.92 -9.60 8.48
CA PHE A 329 9.75 -8.88 7.52
C PHE A 329 8.94 -7.73 6.93
N ALA A 330 9.36 -6.49 7.19
CA ALA A 330 8.75 -5.31 6.59
C ALA A 330 9.48 -4.96 5.29
N VAL A 331 8.75 -4.85 4.18
CA VAL A 331 9.31 -4.59 2.84
C VAL A 331 8.66 -3.33 2.27
N GLY A 332 9.48 -2.28 2.13
CA GLY A 332 9.04 -0.98 1.66
C GLY A 332 8.77 -0.96 0.15
N MET A 333 7.61 -0.44 -0.25
CA MET A 333 7.14 -0.41 -1.64
C MET A 333 6.87 0.98 -2.17
N GLY A 334 7.35 1.23 -3.39
CA GLY A 334 7.11 2.47 -4.12
C GLY A 334 8.10 3.59 -3.77
N LEU A 335 8.04 4.67 -4.56
CA LEU A 335 8.95 5.82 -4.42
C LEU A 335 8.76 6.57 -3.08
N GLY A 336 7.55 6.51 -2.52
CA GLY A 336 7.19 7.18 -1.27
C GLY A 336 7.40 6.35 -0.01
N ALA A 337 8.04 5.18 -0.09
CA ALA A 337 8.16 4.30 1.06
C ALA A 337 8.87 4.99 2.26
N ASP A 338 8.24 4.98 3.43
CA ASP A 338 8.86 5.36 4.70
C ASP A 338 9.77 4.23 5.19
N TYR A 339 11.02 4.30 4.75
CA TYR A 339 12.04 3.35 5.12
C TYR A 339 12.48 3.44 6.59
N ASP A 340 12.26 4.57 7.27
CA ASP A 340 12.50 4.66 8.71
C ASP A 340 11.47 3.83 9.49
N PHE A 341 10.20 3.88 9.08
CA PHE A 341 9.14 3.01 9.62
C PHE A 341 9.50 1.53 9.45
N MET A 342 9.86 1.15 8.22
CA MET A 342 10.21 -0.23 7.87
C MET A 342 11.40 -0.73 8.71
N ASP A 343 12.40 0.11 8.92
CA ASP A 343 13.58 -0.23 9.72
C ASP A 343 13.25 -0.41 11.20
N ARG A 344 12.44 0.48 11.77
CA ARG A 344 11.95 0.33 13.15
C ARG A 344 11.20 -0.98 13.30
N MET A 345 10.35 -1.32 12.34
CA MET A 345 9.59 -2.56 12.33
C MET A 345 10.49 -3.80 12.25
N ALA A 346 11.47 -3.81 11.34
CA ALA A 346 12.43 -4.91 11.23
C ALA A 346 13.29 -5.09 12.50
N ARG A 347 13.70 -3.99 13.15
CA ARG A 347 14.42 -4.02 14.43
C ARG A 347 13.57 -4.60 15.56
N MET A 348 12.30 -4.17 15.67
CA MET A 348 11.38 -4.72 16.66
C MET A 348 11.08 -6.20 16.44
N ALA A 349 10.97 -6.61 15.18
CA ALA A 349 10.75 -8.00 14.78
C ALA A 349 12.01 -8.88 14.91
N LYS A 350 13.19 -8.28 15.10
CA LYS A 350 14.51 -8.94 15.10
C LYS A 350 14.77 -9.76 13.83
N THR A 351 14.30 -9.28 12.69
CA THR A 351 14.44 -9.95 11.39
C THR A 351 15.53 -9.33 10.51
N ASP A 352 16.28 -8.36 11.02
CA ASP A 352 17.48 -7.85 10.36
C ASP A 352 18.62 -7.60 11.36
N GLU A 353 19.83 -8.04 11.00
CA GLU A 353 21.04 -7.94 11.82
C GLU A 353 21.72 -6.56 11.74
N GLY A 354 21.46 -5.78 10.69
CA GLY A 354 22.00 -4.44 10.46
C GLY A 354 21.07 -3.29 10.90
N GLY A 355 19.84 -3.63 11.29
CA GLY A 355 18.77 -2.69 11.60
C GLY A 355 18.11 -2.02 10.39
N LEU A 356 18.27 -2.57 9.18
CA LEU A 356 17.68 -2.10 7.92
C LEU A 356 16.70 -3.15 7.36
N SER A 357 15.48 -2.71 7.09
CA SER A 357 14.50 -3.52 6.36
C SER A 357 14.94 -3.79 4.91
N PRO A 358 14.50 -4.92 4.31
CA PRO A 358 14.62 -5.13 2.87
C PRO A 358 14.07 -3.94 2.09
N ARG A 359 14.89 -3.42 1.18
CA ARG A 359 14.57 -2.23 0.40
C ARG A 359 14.00 -2.65 -0.93
N GLY A 360 12.83 -2.13 -1.29
CA GLY A 360 12.43 -2.06 -2.69
C GLY A 360 13.30 -1.08 -3.47
N THR A 361 12.77 -0.59 -4.58
CA THR A 361 13.39 0.48 -5.38
C THR A 361 12.41 1.61 -5.58
N GLY A 362 12.93 2.78 -5.95
CA GLY A 362 12.13 3.89 -6.46
C GLY A 362 11.91 3.81 -7.97
N ASN A 363 12.60 2.92 -8.68
CA ASN A 363 12.52 2.74 -10.13
C ASN A 363 11.49 1.65 -10.49
N PRO A 364 10.32 2.00 -11.07
CA PRO A 364 9.30 1.02 -11.41
C PRO A 364 9.75 -0.11 -12.33
N ALA A 365 10.78 0.11 -13.16
CA ALA A 365 11.32 -0.91 -14.05
C ALA A 365 11.98 -2.08 -13.29
N ASN A 366 12.41 -1.86 -12.04
CA ASN A 366 13.16 -2.83 -11.25
C ASN A 366 12.31 -3.43 -10.10
N TYR A 367 11.06 -3.00 -9.92
CA TYR A 367 10.23 -3.44 -8.78
C TYR A 367 10.08 -4.95 -8.70
N GLU A 368 9.80 -5.60 -9.83
CA GLU A 368 9.55 -7.05 -9.86
C GLU A 368 10.80 -7.86 -9.51
N GLU A 369 11.93 -7.56 -10.15
CA GLU A 369 13.19 -8.29 -9.92
C GLU A 369 13.63 -8.15 -8.46
N GLN A 370 13.64 -6.93 -7.93
CA GLN A 370 14.10 -6.70 -6.57
C GLN A 370 13.17 -7.32 -5.52
N LEU A 371 11.85 -7.21 -5.71
CA LEU A 371 10.91 -7.88 -4.82
C LEU A 371 11.04 -9.40 -4.85
N THR A 372 11.24 -9.97 -6.04
CA THR A 372 11.43 -11.41 -6.19
C THR A 372 12.65 -11.88 -5.42
N GLU A 373 13.75 -11.12 -5.46
CA GLU A 373 14.96 -11.45 -4.71
C GLU A 373 14.76 -11.35 -3.20
N ILE A 374 14.15 -10.25 -2.72
CA ILE A 374 13.81 -10.09 -1.29
C ILE A 374 12.99 -11.27 -0.78
N PHE A 375 11.95 -11.66 -1.51
CA PHE A 375 11.11 -12.79 -1.11
C PHE A 375 11.88 -14.10 -1.08
N ARG A 376 12.73 -14.34 -2.09
CA ARG A 376 13.58 -15.53 -2.14
C ARG A 376 14.51 -15.58 -0.92
N GLU A 377 15.18 -14.49 -0.60
CA GLU A 377 16.07 -14.38 0.56
C GLU A 377 15.31 -14.68 1.87
N ILE A 378 14.14 -14.07 2.07
CA ILE A 378 13.30 -14.30 3.27
C ILE A 378 12.89 -15.77 3.40
N ILE A 379 12.41 -16.38 2.31
CA ILE A 379 11.93 -17.77 2.30
C ILE A 379 13.09 -18.75 2.55
N GLN A 380 14.28 -18.45 2.03
CA GLN A 380 15.45 -19.34 2.12
C GLN A 380 16.31 -19.11 3.38
N SER A 381 16.02 -18.09 4.19
CA SER A 381 16.82 -17.72 5.36
C SER A 381 16.87 -18.80 6.46
N PRO A 382 17.99 -18.95 7.18
CA PRO A 382 18.04 -19.78 8.38
C PRO A 382 17.11 -19.24 9.48
N GLY A 383 16.28 -20.10 10.10
CA GLY A 383 15.28 -19.70 11.10
C GLY A 383 13.87 -19.51 10.53
N THR A 384 13.76 -19.06 9.29
CA THR A 384 12.54 -19.26 8.48
C THR A 384 12.52 -20.64 7.83
N ARG A 385 13.68 -21.33 7.79
CA ARG A 385 13.90 -22.66 7.18
C ARG A 385 12.69 -23.59 7.35
N LEU A 386 11.95 -23.66 6.26
CA LEU A 386 10.73 -24.41 6.12
C LEU A 386 11.08 -25.86 5.74
N VAL A 387 10.75 -26.82 6.62
CA VAL A 387 10.92 -28.29 6.55
C VAL A 387 12.22 -28.80 5.85
N GLN A 388 13.12 -29.42 6.62
CA GLN A 388 14.30 -30.15 6.08
C GLN A 388 13.95 -31.56 5.60
#